data_AF-A0A9P8YKB7-F1
#
_entry.id   AF-A0A9P8YKB7-F1
#
_cell.length_a   1.000
_cell.length_b   1.000
_cell.length_c   1.000
_cell.angle_alpha   90.00
_cell.angle_beta   90.00
_cell.angle_gamma   90.00
#
_symmetry.space_group_name_H-M   'P 1'
#
loop_
_entity.id
_entity.type
_entity.pdbx_description
1 polymer ?
#
loop_
_entity_poly.entity_id
_entity_poly.type
_entity_poly.pdbx_seq_one_letter_code
_entity_poly.pdbx_strand_id
1 'polypeptide(L)'
;MRATLVRRLASLRGGPGPAPASAPKLSPENIYSSQYKPKKVWPPDFSKLSEKEQFRFERRYQRRVKLATARPRWDKYVRLAQLFSVSFVGVYTVFWMDWQTENPPFEGVRQAFRNAFASFSPDEQQSRRYPQSSTTSDK
;
A
#
# COMPACT_ATOMS: atom_id res chain seq x y z
N MET A 1 12.46 42.89 -4.67
CA MET A 1 11.65 41.75 -5.17
C MET A 1 11.59 41.83 -6.70
N ARG A 2 11.62 40.70 -7.43
CA ARG A 2 11.50 40.56 -8.92
C ARG A 2 12.78 40.31 -9.76
N ALA A 3 13.70 39.43 -9.34
CA ALA A 3 14.83 38.99 -10.21
C ALA A 3 14.86 37.47 -10.50
N THR A 4 13.93 36.68 -9.97
CA THR A 4 13.96 35.21 -10.07
C THR A 4 13.03 34.61 -11.12
N LEU A 5 12.13 35.41 -11.70
CA LEU A 5 11.16 34.92 -12.70
C LEU A 5 11.76 34.78 -14.10
N VAL A 6 12.69 35.65 -14.49
CA VAL A 6 13.29 35.64 -15.84
C VAL A 6 14.16 34.40 -16.07
N ARG A 7 14.84 33.90 -15.02
CA ARG A 7 15.73 32.74 -15.14
C ARG A 7 14.99 31.40 -15.32
N ARG A 8 13.71 31.33 -14.97
CA ARG A 8 12.90 30.10 -15.13
C ARG A 8 12.22 29.96 -16.48
N LEU A 9 11.97 31.06 -17.19
CA LEU A 9 11.35 31.01 -18.51
C LEU A 9 12.34 30.59 -19.62
N ALA A 10 13.64 30.85 -19.44
CA ALA A 10 14.67 30.47 -20.41
C ALA A 10 14.95 28.96 -20.49
N SER A 11 14.56 28.16 -19.48
CA SER A 11 14.80 26.70 -19.50
C SER A 11 13.68 25.89 -20.18
N LEU A 12 12.63 26.55 -20.67
CA LEU A 12 11.51 25.88 -21.35
C LEU A 12 11.66 25.90 -22.89
N ARG A 13 12.70 26.56 -23.41
CA ARG A 13 13.00 26.66 -24.85
C ARG A 13 14.39 26.08 -25.19
N GLY A 14 14.74 24.97 -24.56
CA GLY A 14 15.92 24.16 -24.93
C GLY A 14 15.45 22.78 -25.35
N GLY A 15 15.83 22.35 -26.55
CA GLY A 15 15.55 21.02 -27.10
C GLY A 15 16.10 19.88 -26.23
N PRO A 16 15.97 18.61 -26.68
CA PRO A 16 16.35 17.45 -25.89
C PRO A 16 17.87 17.45 -25.67
N GLY A 17 18.31 18.09 -24.60
CA GLY A 17 19.66 17.94 -24.07
C GLY A 17 19.86 16.47 -23.69
N PRO A 18 21.09 15.94 -23.81
CA PRO A 18 21.38 14.55 -23.48
C PRO A 18 20.87 14.28 -22.07
N ALA A 19 19.92 13.34 -21.97
CA ALA A 19 19.46 12.83 -20.69
C ALA A 19 20.70 12.51 -19.84
N PRO A 20 20.76 12.92 -18.56
CA PRO A 20 21.91 12.57 -17.73
C PRO A 20 22.01 11.05 -17.74
N ALA A 21 23.06 10.55 -18.41
CA ALA A 21 23.42 9.15 -18.44
C ALA A 21 23.32 8.63 -17.01
N SER A 22 22.47 7.61 -16.83
CA SER A 22 22.28 6.78 -15.64
C SER A 22 23.27 7.11 -14.53
N ALA A 23 22.90 8.04 -13.64
CA ALA A 23 23.64 8.21 -12.39
C ALA A 23 23.68 6.83 -11.73
N PRO A 24 24.87 6.25 -11.46
CA PRO A 24 24.96 4.95 -10.83
C PRO A 24 24.23 5.05 -9.49
N LYS A 25 23.17 4.27 -9.35
CA LYS A 25 22.48 4.12 -8.07
C LYS A 25 23.49 3.43 -7.15
N LEU A 26 24.22 4.23 -6.37
CA LEU A 26 25.16 3.75 -5.37
C LEU A 26 24.37 2.87 -4.39
N SER A 27 24.51 1.56 -4.55
CA SER A 27 24.05 0.57 -3.57
C SER A 27 24.71 0.91 -2.22
N PRO A 28 24.02 0.81 -1.06
CA PRO A 28 24.54 1.24 0.23
C PRO A 28 25.88 0.60 0.61
N GLU A 29 26.20 -0.55 0.03
CA GLU A 29 27.44 -1.29 0.20
C GLU A 29 28.65 -0.65 -0.52
N ASN A 30 28.44 0.07 -1.63
CA ASN A 30 29.49 0.70 -2.43
C ASN A 30 29.74 2.19 -2.08
N ILE A 31 29.16 2.69 -0.99
CA ILE A 31 29.35 4.09 -0.58
C ILE A 31 30.80 4.38 -0.15
N TYR A 32 31.51 3.36 0.34
CA TYR A 32 32.89 3.48 0.86
C TYR A 32 33.98 3.15 -0.18
N SER A 33 33.62 2.58 -1.34
CA SER A 33 34.55 2.19 -2.41
C SER A 33 34.64 3.23 -3.54
N SER A 34 33.99 4.39 -3.41
CA SER A 34 33.98 5.40 -4.47
C SER A 34 35.34 6.08 -4.63
N GLN A 35 35.78 6.28 -5.88
CA GLN A 35 37.01 6.99 -6.24
C GLN A 35 37.03 8.44 -5.70
N TYR A 36 35.85 9.04 -5.53
CA TYR A 36 35.68 10.38 -4.99
C TYR A 36 35.15 10.30 -3.56
N LYS A 37 36.07 10.45 -2.59
CA LYS A 37 35.71 10.48 -1.17
C LYS A 37 34.87 11.73 -0.86
N PRO A 38 33.77 11.59 -0.10
CA PRO A 38 32.96 12.74 0.29
C PRO A 38 33.79 13.69 1.16
N LYS A 39 33.81 14.98 0.80
CA LYS A 39 34.52 16.04 1.55
C LYS A 39 34.03 16.18 3.01
N LYS A 40 32.82 15.72 3.30
CA LYS A 40 32.25 15.66 4.64
C LYS A 40 31.70 14.25 4.87
N VAL A 41 32.26 13.54 5.85
CA VAL A 41 31.78 12.23 6.26
C VAL A 41 30.36 12.40 6.81
N TRP A 42 29.44 11.66 6.21
CA TRP A 42 28.08 11.45 6.71
C TRP A 42 28.06 10.04 7.29
N PRO A 43 27.48 9.75 8.45
CA PRO A 43 26.69 10.60 9.35
C PRO A 43 27.57 11.47 10.26
N PRO A 44 27.08 12.65 10.69
CA PRO A 44 27.72 13.39 11.77
C PRO A 44 27.62 12.59 13.08
N ASP A 45 28.71 12.51 13.84
CA ASP A 45 28.72 11.86 15.16
C ASP A 45 27.81 12.60 16.15
N PHE A 46 26.56 12.15 16.29
CA PHE A 46 25.55 12.83 17.12
C PHE A 46 25.96 12.95 18.59
N SER A 47 26.77 12.01 19.10
CA SER A 47 27.27 12.02 20.48
C SER A 47 28.22 13.17 20.81
N LYS A 48 28.83 13.80 19.80
CA LYS A 48 29.76 14.94 19.98
C LYS A 48 29.05 16.29 19.79
N LEU A 49 27.80 16.30 19.34
CA LEU A 49 27.03 17.52 19.08
C LEU A 49 26.27 17.95 20.34
N SER A 50 26.21 19.27 20.56
CA SER A 50 25.36 19.86 21.59
C SER A 50 23.89 19.53 21.34
N GLU A 51 23.11 19.32 22.41
CA GLU A 51 21.67 19.01 22.37
C GLU A 51 20.87 20.02 21.52
N LYS A 52 21.26 21.30 21.57
CA LYS A 52 20.66 22.37 20.74
C LYS A 52 20.85 22.12 19.25
N GLU A 53 21.99 21.56 18.85
CA GLU A 53 22.29 21.24 17.46
C GLU A 53 21.58 19.96 17.02
N GLN A 54 21.55 18.95 17.88
CA GLN A 54 20.79 17.71 17.66
C GLN A 54 19.30 18.02 17.38
N PHE A 55 18.68 18.88 18.19
CA PHE A 55 17.28 19.29 18.01
C PHE A 55 17.03 19.99 16.65
N ARG A 56 18.01 20.76 16.15
CA ARG A 56 17.91 21.40 14.82
C ARG A 56 17.97 20.36 13.70
N PHE A 57 18.81 19.33 13.83
CA PHE A 57 18.88 18.25 12.87
C PHE A 57 17.61 17.40 12.88
N GLU A 58 17.10 17.07 14.06
CA GLU A 58 15.84 16.35 14.23
C GLU A 58 14.68 17.09 13.57
N ARG A 59 14.51 18.38 13.87
CA ARG A 59 13.49 19.21 13.25
C ARG A 59 13.64 19.30 11.74
N ARG A 60 14.86 19.36 11.20
CA ARG A 60 15.13 19.36 9.76
C ARG A 60 14.80 18.00 9.13
N TYR A 61 15.11 16.91 9.81
CA TYR A 61 14.79 15.55 9.38
C TYR A 61 13.27 15.35 9.31
N GLN A 62 12.55 15.66 10.38
CA GLN A 62 11.08 15.53 10.44
C GLN A 62 10.39 16.33 9.30
N ARG A 63 10.87 17.54 8.99
CA ARG A 63 10.37 18.34 7.86
C ARG A 63 10.58 17.65 6.52
N ARG A 64 11.77 17.08 6.29
CA ARG A 64 12.09 16.36 5.06
C ARG A 64 11.30 15.08 4.91
N VAL A 65 11.10 14.34 5.99
CA VAL A 65 10.23 13.15 6.03
C VAL A 65 8.80 13.55 5.70
N LYS A 66 8.27 14.63 6.31
CA LYS A 66 6.91 15.12 6.00
C LYS A 66 6.76 15.49 4.52
N LEU A 67 7.76 16.12 3.91
CA LEU A 67 7.77 16.45 2.48
C LEU A 67 7.93 15.21 1.58
N ALA A 68 8.78 14.25 1.96
CA ALA A 68 8.95 12.99 1.25
C ALA A 68 7.68 12.12 1.33
N THR A 69 6.98 12.15 2.46
CA THR A 69 5.74 11.42 2.68
C THR A 69 4.53 12.13 2.10
N ALA A 70 4.60 13.44 1.83
CA ALA A 70 3.56 14.20 1.12
C ALA A 70 3.43 13.83 -0.39
N ARG A 71 4.24 12.90 -0.87
CA ARG A 71 4.19 12.30 -2.22
C ARG A 71 2.81 11.63 -2.51
N PRO A 72 2.44 11.50 -3.79
CA PRO A 72 1.05 11.64 -4.27
C PRO A 72 0.10 10.63 -3.64
N ARG A 73 -0.89 11.16 -2.89
CA ARG A 73 -1.96 10.38 -2.28
C ARG A 73 -2.88 9.74 -3.32
N TRP A 74 -3.06 10.40 -4.46
CA TRP A 74 -3.96 9.94 -5.53
C TRP A 74 -3.56 8.57 -6.08
N ASP A 75 -2.27 8.34 -6.32
CA ASP A 75 -1.77 7.04 -6.81
C ASP A 75 -2.06 5.90 -5.81
N LYS A 76 -2.00 6.18 -4.50
CA LYS A 76 -2.38 5.19 -3.47
C LYS A 76 -3.85 4.81 -3.55
N TYR A 77 -4.73 5.80 -3.76
CA TYR A 77 -6.16 5.55 -3.91
C TYR A 77 -6.47 4.80 -5.20
N VAL A 78 -5.84 5.16 -6.32
CA VAL A 78 -6.05 4.47 -7.60
C VAL A 78 -5.60 3.01 -7.50
N ARG A 79 -4.43 2.73 -6.91
CA ARG A 79 -3.97 1.35 -6.70
C ARG A 79 -4.88 0.57 -5.77
N LEU A 80 -5.41 1.20 -4.72
CA LEU A 80 -6.36 0.57 -3.83
C LEU A 80 -7.70 0.29 -4.53
N ALA A 81 -8.18 1.23 -5.34
CA ALA A 81 -9.39 1.05 -6.15
C ALA A 81 -9.21 -0.03 -7.21
N GLN A 82 -8.02 -0.12 -7.83
CA GLN A 82 -7.68 -1.18 -8.78
C GLN A 82 -7.69 -2.55 -8.08
N LEU A 83 -7.04 -2.67 -6.93
CA LEU A 83 -7.06 -3.91 -6.13
C LEU A 83 -8.50 -4.26 -5.71
N PHE A 84 -9.26 -3.27 -5.24
CA PHE A 84 -10.65 -3.45 -4.86
C PHE A 84 -11.51 -3.91 -6.03
N SER A 85 -11.36 -3.31 -7.21
CA SER A 85 -12.10 -3.68 -8.41
C SER A 85 -11.81 -5.13 -8.83
N VAL A 86 -10.54 -5.54 -8.85
CA VAL A 86 -10.16 -6.93 -9.18
C VAL A 86 -10.73 -7.91 -8.15
N SER A 87 -10.57 -7.63 -6.86
CA SER A 87 -11.10 -8.47 -5.80
C SER A 87 -12.64 -8.53 -5.81
N PHE A 88 -13.30 -7.40 -6.08
CA PHE A 88 -14.76 -7.32 -6.16
C PHE A 88 -15.31 -8.19 -7.28
N VAL A 89 -14.71 -8.13 -8.47
CA VAL A 89 -15.07 -9.02 -9.60
C VAL A 89 -14.82 -10.48 -9.22
N GLY A 90 -13.70 -10.80 -8.58
CA GLY A 90 -13.40 -12.15 -8.08
C GLY A 90 -14.48 -12.67 -7.13
N VAL A 91 -14.83 -11.92 -6.10
CA VAL A 91 -15.90 -12.29 -5.15
C VAL A 91 -17.25 -12.43 -5.85
N TYR A 92 -17.60 -11.51 -6.77
CA TYR A 92 -18.83 -11.60 -7.55
C TYR A 92 -18.89 -12.87 -8.39
N THR A 93 -17.80 -13.22 -9.09
CA THR A 93 -17.73 -14.45 -9.90
C THR A 93 -17.89 -15.71 -9.05
N VAL A 94 -17.32 -15.71 -7.84
CA VAL A 94 -17.41 -16.86 -6.94
C VAL A 94 -18.78 -16.94 -6.29
N PHE A 95 -19.40 -15.85 -5.83
CA PHE A 95 -20.62 -15.93 -5.01
C PHE A 95 -21.92 -15.70 -5.79
N TRP A 96 -21.95 -14.74 -6.71
CA TRP A 96 -23.18 -14.24 -7.33
C TRP A 96 -23.35 -14.65 -8.79
N MET A 97 -22.26 -14.90 -9.51
CA MET A 97 -22.33 -15.34 -10.89
C MET A 97 -22.84 -16.79 -10.93
N ASP A 98 -24.08 -16.93 -11.41
CA ASP A 98 -24.68 -18.22 -11.66
C ASP A 98 -24.27 -18.68 -13.06
N TRP A 99 -23.41 -19.69 -13.12
CA TRP A 99 -23.01 -20.30 -14.36
C TRP A 99 -24.11 -21.30 -14.70
N GLN A 100 -24.89 -21.07 -15.76
CA GLN A 100 -25.98 -21.95 -16.22
C GLN A 100 -25.43 -23.31 -16.73
N THR A 101 -24.80 -24.08 -15.86
CA THR A 101 -24.13 -25.34 -16.11
C THR A 101 -24.49 -26.26 -14.96
N GLU A 102 -24.69 -27.55 -15.26
CA GLU A 102 -25.17 -28.55 -14.31
C GLU A 102 -24.26 -28.71 -13.08
N ASN A 103 -22.98 -28.36 -13.18
CA ASN A 103 -22.01 -28.36 -12.08
C ASN A 103 -21.24 -27.03 -12.03
N PRO A 104 -21.65 -26.05 -11.21
CA PRO A 104 -20.93 -24.79 -11.07
C PRO A 104 -19.52 -25.04 -10.49
N PRO A 105 -18.45 -24.50 -11.10
CA PRO A 105 -17.06 -24.85 -10.76
C PRO A 105 -16.62 -24.38 -9.35
N PHE A 106 -17.35 -23.46 -8.72
CA PHE A 106 -17.01 -22.87 -7.43
C PHE A 106 -17.89 -23.35 -6.27
N GLU A 107 -18.68 -24.41 -6.46
CA GLU A 107 -19.61 -24.92 -5.45
C GLU A 107 -18.89 -25.35 -4.16
N GLY A 108 -17.73 -26.00 -4.28
CA GLY A 108 -16.93 -26.41 -3.11
C GLY A 108 -16.39 -25.22 -2.30
N VAL A 109 -16.06 -24.11 -2.95
CA VAL A 109 -15.60 -22.89 -2.28
C VAL A 109 -16.76 -22.20 -1.55
N ARG A 110 -17.94 -22.14 -2.18
CA ARG A 110 -19.17 -21.62 -1.55
C ARG A 110 -19.57 -22.43 -0.32
N GLN A 111 -19.52 -23.76 -0.41
CA GLN A 111 -19.86 -24.66 0.70
C GLN A 111 -18.85 -24.54 1.85
N ALA A 112 -17.54 -24.55 1.57
CA ALA A 112 -16.52 -24.33 2.58
C ALA A 112 -16.67 -22.96 3.29
N PHE A 113 -16.99 -21.90 2.55
CA PHE A 113 -17.27 -20.59 3.12
C PHE A 113 -18.53 -20.58 3.97
N ARG A 114 -19.64 -21.18 3.49
CA ARG A 114 -20.89 -21.29 4.26
C ARG A 114 -20.68 -22.10 5.54
N ASN A 115 -19.92 -23.20 5.50
CA ASN A 115 -19.59 -24.00 6.66
C ASN A 115 -18.71 -23.24 7.66
N ALA A 116 -17.73 -22.48 7.17
CA ALA A 116 -16.91 -21.61 8.00
C ALA A 116 -17.77 -20.53 8.66
N PHE A 117 -18.62 -19.82 7.91
CA PHE A 117 -19.51 -18.80 8.47
C PHE A 117 -20.56 -19.37 9.43
N ALA A 118 -21.11 -20.56 9.13
CA ALA A 118 -22.03 -21.28 10.02
C ALA A 118 -21.39 -21.59 11.37
N SER A 119 -20.09 -21.93 11.40
CA SER A 119 -19.36 -22.17 12.64
C SER A 119 -19.16 -20.91 13.51
N PHE A 120 -19.25 -19.71 12.90
CA PHE A 120 -19.13 -18.44 13.60
C PHE A 120 -20.49 -17.83 14.02
N SER A 121 -21.61 -18.28 13.44
CA SER A 121 -22.95 -17.82 13.80
C SER A 121 -23.50 -18.56 15.03
N PRO A 122 -23.94 -17.85 16.10
CA PRO A 122 -24.51 -18.46 17.31
C PRO A 122 -25.84 -19.22 17.08
N ASP A 123 -26.54 -18.93 15.99
CA ASP A 123 -27.95 -19.34 15.79
C ASP A 123 -28.10 -20.86 15.52
N GLU A 124 -27.07 -21.54 14.98
CA GLU A 124 -27.10 -23.00 14.77
C GLU A 124 -26.99 -23.82 16.06
N GLN A 125 -26.52 -23.23 17.17
CA GLN A 125 -26.57 -23.92 18.46
C GLN A 125 -28.01 -24.13 18.92
N GLN A 126 -28.94 -23.29 18.47
CA GLN A 126 -30.33 -23.31 18.93
C GLN A 126 -31.15 -24.42 18.26
N SER A 127 -30.87 -24.73 16.97
CA SER A 127 -31.48 -25.85 16.24
C SER A 127 -30.94 -27.22 16.67
N ARG A 128 -29.67 -27.31 17.12
CA ARG A 128 -29.13 -28.53 17.77
C ARG A 128 -29.70 -28.78 19.17
N ARG A 129 -30.12 -27.73 19.88
CA ARG A 129 -30.66 -27.82 21.25
C ARG A 129 -32.13 -28.25 21.31
N TYR A 130 -32.89 -28.04 20.23
CA TYR A 130 -34.29 -28.46 20.13
C TYR A 130 -34.51 -29.25 18.83
N PRO A 131 -34.30 -30.57 18.82
CA PRO A 131 -34.85 -31.41 17.77
C PRO A 131 -36.37 -31.25 17.81
N GLN A 132 -36.95 -30.73 16.72
CA GLN A 132 -38.39 -30.56 16.53
C GLN A 132 -39.13 -31.84 16.90
N SER A 133 -39.95 -31.78 17.96
CA SER A 133 -40.90 -32.83 18.30
C SER A 133 -41.94 -32.92 17.17
N SER A 134 -41.76 -33.92 16.33
CA SER A 134 -42.66 -34.28 15.25
C SER A 134 -44.04 -34.66 15.80
N THR A 135 -45.08 -33.98 15.30
CA THR A 135 -46.42 -34.53 14.97
C THR A 135 -47.09 -35.47 15.98
N THR A 136 -48.11 -34.96 16.68
CA THR A 136 -49.41 -35.65 16.82
C THR A 136 -50.46 -34.60 17.18
N SER A 137 -51.28 -34.23 16.19
CA SER A 137 -52.60 -33.65 16.41
C SER A 137 -53.44 -34.23 15.28
N ASP A 138 -53.84 -35.48 15.50
CA ASP A 138 -54.71 -36.24 14.61
C ASP A 138 -56.13 -35.64 14.65
N LYS A 139 -56.89 -35.96 13.60
CA LYS A 139 -58.27 -35.54 13.31
C LYS A 139 -59.28 -35.74 14.44
#